data_AF-A0A1X6ZGG8-F1
#
_entry.id   AF-A0A1X6ZGG8-F1
#
_cell.length_a   1.000
_cell.length_b   1.000
_cell.length_c   1.000
_cell.angle_alpha   90.00
_cell.angle_beta   90.00
_cell.angle_gamma   90.00
#
_symmetry.space_group_name_H-M   'P 1'
#
loop_
_entity.id
_entity.type
_entity.pdbx_description
1 polymer ?
#
loop_
_entity_poly.entity_id
_entity_poly.type
_entity_poly.pdbx_seq_one_letter_code
_entity_poly.pdbx_strand_id
1 'polypeptide(L)'
;MKDGIIDGAASVAARATEAIWRRADFAAPVDANLSRTIVLRAPEAIVQGRIGIATDALGWLSALPRQEWFAEDTVALPVRGTVRVTALRRTVEAAHDGDGAFGAATGRRLRYRVLSEVAERDGRITDIWRVTDRAAILDALDLSPERWAAAALAEDADAAPFTPALDVPSAYAGQGARDGPGAEFADLVERAMEGAFALFEGRYAPGAELALPGGRREYGPNAARAFWLGLRAAIPDGRFEVHHRAGLEAPGMCPRVALRWSLTGKHGGWGALRNEVAWPTRSGPGLRTPDAVPGRSIARYARKAFVCAGGSANISLDSCNQTRTTGRRRQH
;
A
#
# COMPACT_ATOMS: atom_id res chain seq x y z
N MET A 1 26.21 -2.58 -9.24
CA MET A 1 24.86 -3.21 -9.17
C MET A 1 24.24 -3.12 -7.77
N LYS A 2 25.04 -3.11 -6.69
CA LYS A 2 24.53 -2.82 -5.33
C LYS A 2 24.36 -1.32 -5.04
N ASP A 3 24.95 -0.43 -5.84
CA ASP A 3 25.15 0.98 -5.47
C ASP A 3 23.83 1.76 -5.31
N GLY A 4 22.78 1.40 -6.07
CA GLY A 4 21.43 1.98 -5.90
C GLY A 4 20.61 1.39 -4.74
N ILE A 5 20.97 0.21 -4.23
CA ILE A 5 20.35 -0.42 -3.05
C ILE A 5 21.09 0.02 -1.77
N ILE A 6 22.42 0.19 -1.84
CA ILE A 6 23.28 0.63 -0.73
C ILE A 6 23.01 2.10 -0.35
N ASP A 7 22.69 2.97 -1.31
CA ASP A 7 22.35 4.38 -1.01
C ASP A 7 21.05 4.49 -0.16
N GLY A 8 20.20 3.46 -0.22
CA GLY A 8 19.05 3.29 0.65
C GLY A 8 19.41 2.96 2.11
N ALA A 9 20.48 2.19 2.35
CA ALA A 9 20.91 1.76 3.69
C ALA A 9 21.49 2.90 4.55
N ALA A 10 22.04 3.94 3.91
CA ALA A 10 22.52 5.15 4.60
C ALA A 10 21.46 6.26 4.69
N SER A 11 20.28 6.09 4.09
CA SER A 11 19.22 7.12 4.10
C SER A 11 18.67 7.42 5.51
N VAL A 12 18.12 8.63 5.70
CA VAL A 12 17.36 8.99 6.92
C VAL A 12 16.25 7.97 7.18
N ALA A 13 15.59 7.50 6.11
CA ALA A 13 14.54 6.50 6.19
C ALA A 13 15.01 5.14 6.72
N ALA A 14 16.18 4.67 6.28
CA ALA A 14 16.77 3.44 6.81
C ALA A 14 17.18 3.59 8.27
N ARG A 15 17.82 4.71 8.65
CA ARG A 15 18.18 4.98 10.05
C ARG A 15 16.96 5.08 10.97
N ALA A 16 15.90 5.76 10.53
CA ALA A 16 14.64 5.83 11.26
C ALA A 16 13.99 4.45 11.40
N THR A 17 14.03 3.63 10.33
CA THR A 17 13.49 2.26 10.36
C THR A 17 14.26 1.39 11.36
N GLU A 18 15.59 1.42 11.33
CA GLU A 18 16.45 0.69 12.27
C GLU A 18 16.18 1.11 13.73
N ALA A 19 16.13 2.41 14.00
CA ALA A 19 15.88 2.94 15.33
C ALA A 19 14.53 2.50 15.90
N ILE A 20 13.45 2.70 15.13
CA ILE A 20 12.08 2.45 15.60
C ILE A 20 11.79 0.95 15.61
N TRP A 21 11.99 0.26 14.50
CA TRP A 21 11.46 -1.10 14.31
C TRP A 21 12.41 -2.21 14.76
N ARG A 22 13.72 -1.96 14.76
CA ARG A 22 14.72 -2.97 15.17
C ARG A 22 15.21 -2.77 16.59
N ARG A 23 15.41 -1.53 17.01
CA ARG A 23 15.97 -1.18 18.33
C ARG A 23 14.92 -0.73 19.34
N ALA A 24 13.70 -0.40 18.88
CA ALA A 24 12.68 0.23 19.70
C ALA A 24 13.20 1.46 20.49
N ASP A 25 14.15 2.21 19.91
CA ASP A 25 14.76 3.37 20.53
C ASP A 25 14.10 4.65 20.01
N PHE A 26 13.20 5.18 20.84
CA PHE A 26 12.41 6.38 20.57
C PHE A 26 13.04 7.67 21.12
N ALA A 27 14.27 7.62 21.63
CA ALA A 27 14.96 8.76 22.20
C ALA A 27 15.75 9.52 21.10
N ALA A 28 17.06 9.68 21.30
CA ALA A 28 17.94 10.45 20.42
C ALA A 28 17.85 10.06 18.92
N PRO A 29 17.71 8.77 18.54
CA PRO A 29 17.59 8.41 17.13
C PRO A 29 16.33 8.94 16.45
N VAL A 30 15.18 8.94 17.13
CA VAL A 30 13.94 9.51 16.60
C VAL A 30 14.08 11.02 16.46
N ASP A 31 14.69 11.69 17.45
CA ASP A 31 14.92 13.13 17.40
C ASP A 31 15.87 13.58 16.27
N ALA A 32 16.85 12.72 15.95
CA ALA A 32 17.81 12.94 14.89
C ALA A 32 17.20 12.76 13.50
N ASN A 33 16.29 11.80 13.32
CA ASN A 33 15.80 11.41 11.99
C ASN A 33 14.38 11.91 11.65
N LEU A 34 13.54 12.27 12.62
CA LEU A 34 12.17 12.76 12.37
C LEU A 34 12.07 14.25 12.64
N SER A 35 11.31 15.00 11.84
CA SER A 35 10.95 16.39 12.16
C SER A 35 10.11 16.47 13.43
N ARG A 36 10.09 17.63 14.10
CA ARG A 36 9.18 17.87 15.24
C ARG A 36 7.71 17.88 14.80
N THR A 37 7.45 18.36 13.58
CA THR A 37 6.12 18.48 12.98
C THR A 37 5.83 17.35 12.00
N ILE A 38 6.48 16.19 12.18
CA ILE A 38 6.32 15.06 11.28
C ILE A 38 4.85 14.60 11.23
N VAL A 39 4.38 14.25 10.03
CA VAL A 39 3.02 13.73 9.82
C VAL A 39 3.10 12.34 9.21
N LEU A 40 2.51 11.35 9.88
CA LEU A 40 2.26 10.01 9.35
C LEU A 40 0.81 9.92 8.86
N ARG A 41 0.64 9.46 7.63
CA ARG A 41 -0.66 9.18 7.00
C ARG A 41 -0.71 7.70 6.67
N ALA A 42 -1.60 7.01 7.37
CA ALA A 42 -1.88 5.60 7.14
C ALA A 42 -3.39 5.41 6.98
N PRO A 43 -3.87 4.32 6.35
CA PRO A 43 -5.31 4.08 6.19
C PRO A 43 -6.10 4.18 7.51
N GLU A 44 -5.48 3.72 8.60
CA GLU A 44 -6.06 3.72 9.94
C GLU A 44 -6.13 5.09 10.62
N ALA A 45 -5.25 6.04 10.28
CA ALA A 45 -5.14 7.31 11.00
C ALA A 45 -4.24 8.35 10.30
N ILE A 46 -4.43 9.61 10.68
CA ILE A 46 -3.40 10.65 10.55
C ILE A 46 -2.78 10.93 11.91
N VAL A 47 -1.46 10.83 11.99
CA VAL A 47 -0.69 10.93 13.24
C VAL A 47 0.31 12.07 13.12
N GLN A 48 0.36 12.96 14.10
CA GLN A 48 1.21 14.14 14.07
C GLN A 48 2.20 14.15 15.24
N GLY A 49 3.41 14.62 14.97
CA GLY A 49 4.47 14.76 15.95
C GLY A 49 5.17 13.45 16.29
N ARG A 50 6.37 13.57 16.85
CA ARG A 50 7.23 12.42 17.18
C ARG A 50 6.59 11.49 18.22
N ILE A 51 5.90 12.04 19.21
CA ILE A 51 5.22 11.26 20.25
C ILE A 51 4.11 10.39 19.62
N GLY A 52 3.28 10.97 18.77
CA GLY A 52 2.23 10.22 18.07
C GLY A 52 2.81 9.07 17.24
N ILE A 53 3.90 9.31 16.50
CA ILE A 53 4.56 8.27 15.71
C ILE A 53 5.17 7.18 16.60
N ALA A 54 5.75 7.56 17.74
CA ALA A 54 6.26 6.59 18.71
C ALA A 54 5.13 5.73 19.28
N THR A 55 3.99 6.32 19.63
CA THR A 55 2.81 5.60 20.12
C THR A 55 2.25 4.64 19.07
N ASP A 56 2.12 5.07 17.81
CA ASP A 56 1.71 4.20 16.69
C ASP A 56 2.68 3.00 16.55
N ALA A 57 3.99 3.26 16.54
CA ALA A 57 4.98 2.20 16.43
C ALA A 57 4.98 1.24 17.63
N LEU A 58 4.82 1.74 18.85
CA LEU A 58 4.72 0.92 20.07
C LEU A 58 3.52 -0.02 20.04
N GLY A 59 2.38 0.41 19.48
CA GLY A 59 1.22 -0.46 19.28
C GLY A 59 1.56 -1.69 18.43
N TRP A 60 2.33 -1.50 17.36
CA TRP A 60 2.81 -2.61 16.52
C TRP A 60 3.88 -3.46 17.20
N LEU A 61 4.85 -2.84 17.87
CA LEU A 61 5.94 -3.54 18.57
C LEU A 61 5.45 -4.37 19.76
N SER A 62 4.32 -3.99 20.37
CA SER A 62 3.69 -4.78 21.44
C SER A 62 3.24 -6.15 20.94
N ALA A 63 2.53 -6.19 19.81
CA ALA A 63 2.04 -7.44 19.23
C ALA A 63 3.15 -8.21 18.48
N LEU A 64 4.05 -7.49 17.84
CA LEU A 64 5.11 -8.02 16.99
C LEU A 64 6.48 -7.54 17.49
N PRO A 65 6.97 -8.01 18.65
CA PRO A 65 8.22 -7.51 19.24
C PRO A 65 9.47 -7.95 18.48
N ARG A 66 9.38 -9.02 17.69
CA ARG A 66 10.47 -9.54 16.86
C ARG A 66 10.10 -9.40 15.38
N GLN A 67 10.70 -8.43 14.71
CA GLN A 67 10.49 -8.16 13.28
C GLN A 67 11.81 -7.99 12.57
N GLU A 68 11.87 -8.43 11.32
CA GLU A 68 12.97 -8.18 10.40
C GLU A 68 12.44 -7.50 9.14
N TRP A 69 13.06 -6.38 8.78
CA TRP A 69 12.61 -5.52 7.69
C TRP A 69 13.59 -5.60 6.52
N PHE A 70 13.12 -6.10 5.39
CA PHE A 70 13.89 -6.26 4.16
C PHE A 70 13.52 -5.17 3.17
N ALA A 71 14.50 -4.38 2.74
CA ALA A 71 14.33 -3.42 1.64
C ALA A 71 14.28 -4.17 0.31
N GLU A 72 13.15 -4.08 -0.40
CA GLU A 72 13.00 -4.71 -1.72
C GLU A 72 13.28 -3.74 -2.84
N ASP A 73 12.77 -2.51 -2.74
CA ASP A 73 12.99 -1.49 -3.76
C ASP A 73 12.88 -0.08 -3.17
N THR A 74 13.50 0.87 -3.87
CA THR A 74 13.50 2.28 -3.53
C THR A 74 13.52 3.11 -4.81
N VAL A 75 12.54 4.00 -4.96
CA VAL A 75 12.39 4.89 -6.10
C VAL A 75 12.20 6.31 -5.59
N ALA A 76 13.13 7.21 -5.91
CA ALA A 76 13.03 8.61 -5.54
C ALA A 76 12.28 9.41 -6.60
N LEU A 77 11.50 10.39 -6.17
CA LEU A 77 11.00 11.42 -7.08
C LEU A 77 12.14 12.38 -7.44
N PRO A 78 12.08 13.04 -8.62
CA PRO A 78 12.99 14.12 -8.94
C PRO A 78 12.99 15.19 -7.85
N VAL A 79 14.17 15.50 -7.31
CA VAL A 79 14.33 16.50 -6.26
C VAL A 79 13.94 17.87 -6.81
N ARG A 80 13.05 18.58 -6.10
CA ARG A 80 12.69 19.97 -6.39
C ARG A 80 12.85 20.78 -5.11
N GLY A 81 13.78 21.74 -5.11
CA GLY A 81 14.14 22.49 -3.92
C GLY A 81 14.89 21.62 -2.90
N THR A 82 14.58 21.79 -1.61
CA THR A 82 15.30 21.12 -0.51
C THR A 82 14.61 19.83 -0.02
N VAL A 83 13.51 19.43 -0.66
CA VAL A 83 12.74 18.24 -0.26
C VAL A 83 13.03 17.08 -1.19
N ARG A 84 13.41 15.94 -0.59
CA ARG A 84 13.55 14.66 -1.28
C ARG A 84 12.39 13.76 -0.91
N VAL A 85 11.67 13.24 -1.90
CA VAL A 85 10.60 12.26 -1.68
C VAL A 85 11.04 10.91 -2.21
N THR A 86 10.91 9.89 -1.37
CA THR A 86 11.36 8.54 -1.69
C THR A 86 10.23 7.54 -1.41
N ALA A 87 9.87 6.75 -2.41
CA ALA A 87 9.00 5.60 -2.28
C ALA A 87 9.83 4.34 -1.96
N LEU A 88 9.35 3.53 -1.02
CA LEU A 88 10.02 2.36 -0.49
C LEU A 88 9.05 1.19 -0.46
N ARG A 89 9.50 0.05 -0.98
CA ARG A 89 8.83 -1.24 -0.82
C ARG A 89 9.65 -2.10 0.12
N ARG A 90 9.02 -2.60 1.18
CA ARG A 90 9.66 -3.49 2.15
C ARG A 90 8.82 -4.73 2.39
N THR A 91 9.50 -5.85 2.61
CA THR A 91 8.90 -7.04 3.21
C THR A 91 9.31 -7.13 4.66
N VAL A 92 8.38 -7.51 5.52
CA VAL A 92 8.61 -7.71 6.93
C VAL A 92 8.33 -9.17 7.26
N GLU A 93 9.27 -9.81 7.95
CA GLU A 93 9.06 -11.08 8.63
C GLU A 93 8.91 -10.82 10.12
N ALA A 94 7.91 -11.41 10.75
CA ALA A 94 7.64 -11.22 12.18
C ALA A 94 7.13 -12.50 12.83
N ALA A 95 7.07 -12.49 14.16
CA ALA A 95 6.33 -13.49 14.94
C ALA A 95 5.31 -12.78 15.83
N HIS A 96 4.09 -13.31 15.89
CA HIS A 96 3.02 -12.81 16.75
C HIS A 96 3.21 -13.33 18.18
N ASP A 97 4.24 -12.81 18.85
CA ASP A 97 4.71 -13.26 20.17
C ASP A 97 4.24 -12.37 21.32
N GLY A 98 3.56 -11.26 21.03
CA GLY A 98 2.99 -10.38 22.04
C GLY A 98 1.51 -10.18 21.81
N ASP A 99 0.83 -9.81 22.89
CA ASP A 99 -0.56 -9.40 22.83
C ASP A 99 -0.67 -7.98 22.23
N GLY A 100 -1.83 -7.64 21.66
CA GLY A 100 -2.11 -6.26 21.29
C GLY A 100 -3.11 -6.17 20.13
N ALA A 101 -2.75 -5.36 19.12
CA ALA A 101 -3.64 -5.01 18.01
C ALA A 101 -4.18 -6.20 17.20
N PHE A 102 -3.64 -7.40 17.38
CA PHE A 102 -4.07 -8.63 16.70
C PHE A 102 -4.60 -9.71 17.67
N GLY A 103 -4.92 -9.32 18.91
CA GLY A 103 -5.38 -10.23 19.96
C GLY A 103 -4.23 -10.78 20.79
N ALA A 104 -4.45 -11.95 21.39
CA ALA A 104 -3.44 -12.64 22.19
C ALA A 104 -2.34 -13.25 21.31
N ALA A 105 -1.12 -13.33 21.85
CA ALA A 105 0.03 -13.93 21.19
C ALA A 105 -0.28 -15.35 20.71
N THR A 106 0.10 -15.64 19.45
CA THR A 106 -0.16 -16.96 18.81
C THR A 106 1.12 -17.73 18.48
N GLY A 107 2.28 -17.06 18.53
CA GLY A 107 3.58 -17.59 18.08
C GLY A 107 3.68 -17.83 16.57
N ARG A 108 2.63 -17.49 15.79
CA ARG A 108 2.64 -17.70 14.33
C ARG A 108 3.66 -16.78 13.66
N ARG A 109 4.38 -17.31 12.68
CA ARG A 109 5.24 -16.52 11.80
C ARG A 109 4.40 -15.78 10.78
N LEU A 110 4.73 -14.52 10.57
CA LEU A 110 4.06 -13.61 9.66
C LEU A 110 5.05 -13.14 8.58
N ARG A 111 4.54 -12.95 7.37
CA ARG A 111 5.23 -12.26 6.30
C ARG A 111 4.26 -11.30 5.62
N TYR A 112 4.57 -10.01 5.63
CA TYR A 112 3.71 -8.98 5.04
C TYR A 112 4.55 -7.89 4.40
N ARG A 113 3.92 -7.02 3.62
CA ARG A 113 4.58 -5.90 2.96
C ARG A 113 4.21 -4.58 3.60
N VAL A 114 5.18 -3.67 3.58
CA VAL A 114 4.99 -2.26 3.93
C VAL A 114 5.43 -1.42 2.75
N LEU A 115 4.49 -0.64 2.24
CA LEU A 115 4.73 0.36 1.22
C LEU A 115 4.75 1.71 1.90
N SER A 116 5.80 2.49 1.69
CA SER A 116 5.84 3.84 2.23
C SER A 116 6.42 4.84 1.26
N GLU A 117 5.99 6.09 1.42
CA GLU A 117 6.62 7.23 0.80
C GLU A 117 7.02 8.21 1.90
N VAL A 118 8.27 8.66 1.88
CA VAL A 118 8.81 9.57 2.88
C VAL A 118 9.27 10.85 2.23
N ALA A 119 8.88 11.99 2.78
CA ALA A 119 9.45 13.28 2.44
C ALA A 119 10.52 13.65 3.47
N GLU A 120 11.68 14.05 2.98
CA GLU A 120 12.82 14.45 3.79
C GLU A 120 13.21 15.89 3.47
N ARG A 121 13.43 16.68 4.52
CA ARG A 121 14.00 18.04 4.46
C ARG A 121 15.06 18.18 5.54
N ASP A 122 16.22 18.73 5.18
CA ASP A 122 17.33 19.01 6.11
C ASP A 122 17.74 17.78 6.96
N GLY A 123 17.83 16.61 6.31
CA GLY A 123 18.23 15.35 6.94
C GLY A 123 17.19 14.75 7.89
N ARG A 124 15.94 15.23 7.87
CA ARG A 124 14.84 14.74 8.70
C ARG A 124 13.60 14.43 7.90
N ILE A 125 12.89 13.38 8.29
CA ILE A 125 11.59 13.01 7.70
C ILE A 125 10.52 13.99 8.19
N THR A 126 9.80 14.61 7.26
CA THR A 126 8.69 15.52 7.55
C THR A 126 7.34 14.86 7.32
N ASP A 127 7.26 13.92 6.37
CA ASP A 127 6.01 13.25 6.02
C ASP A 127 6.27 11.77 5.77
N ILE A 128 5.35 10.92 6.22
CA ILE A 128 5.31 9.51 5.92
C ILE A 128 3.90 9.20 5.40
N TRP A 129 3.80 8.62 4.21
CA TRP A 129 2.64 7.85 3.79
C TRP A 129 2.97 6.39 3.96
N ARG A 130 2.13 5.62 4.66
CA ARG A 130 2.39 4.20 4.93
C ARG A 130 1.15 3.37 4.67
N VAL A 131 1.33 2.26 3.97
CA VAL A 131 0.34 1.18 3.88
C VAL A 131 1.03 -0.11 4.28
N THR A 132 0.43 -0.80 5.25
CA THR A 132 0.85 -2.12 5.69
C THR A 132 -0.16 -3.14 5.18
N ASP A 133 0.32 -4.26 4.61
CA ASP A 133 -0.53 -5.37 4.15
C ASP A 133 -1.13 -6.13 5.34
N ARG A 134 -2.10 -5.50 6.00
CA ARG A 134 -2.82 -6.07 7.15
C ARG A 134 -3.61 -7.31 6.74
N ALA A 135 -4.05 -7.41 5.48
CA ALA A 135 -4.74 -8.59 5.00
C ALA A 135 -3.86 -9.85 5.14
N ALA A 136 -2.55 -9.75 4.83
CA ALA A 136 -1.63 -10.87 5.00
C ALA A 136 -1.46 -11.28 6.47
N ILE A 137 -1.48 -10.30 7.38
CA ILE A 137 -1.39 -10.56 8.82
C ILE A 137 -2.65 -11.25 9.32
N LEU A 138 -3.82 -10.69 8.99
CA LEU A 138 -5.10 -11.22 9.44
C LEU A 138 -5.35 -12.63 8.89
N ASP A 139 -5.04 -12.87 7.62
CA ASP A 139 -5.12 -14.20 7.01
C ASP A 139 -4.20 -15.21 7.72
N ALA A 140 -2.93 -14.87 7.95
CA ALA A 140 -1.98 -15.73 8.67
C ALA A 140 -2.41 -16.01 10.13
N LEU A 141 -3.19 -15.13 10.75
CA LEU A 141 -3.72 -15.26 12.10
C LEU A 141 -5.13 -15.85 12.15
N ASP A 142 -5.74 -16.20 11.02
CA ASP A 142 -7.12 -16.68 10.92
C ASP A 142 -8.14 -15.68 11.52
N LEU A 143 -7.90 -14.40 11.30
CA LEU A 143 -8.75 -13.30 11.75
C LEU A 143 -9.60 -12.76 10.59
N SER A 144 -10.92 -12.67 10.79
CA SER A 144 -11.80 -11.99 9.83
C SER A 144 -11.51 -10.49 9.84
N PRO A 145 -11.23 -9.87 8.66
CA PRO A 145 -11.05 -8.42 8.57
C PRO A 145 -12.22 -7.61 9.09
N GLU A 146 -13.46 -8.07 8.83
CA GLU A 146 -14.68 -7.40 9.26
C GLU A 146 -14.82 -7.43 10.78
N ARG A 147 -14.58 -8.59 11.41
CA ARG A 147 -14.65 -8.74 12.87
C ARG A 147 -13.55 -7.96 13.55
N TRP A 148 -12.33 -8.03 13.01
CA TRP A 148 -11.19 -7.30 13.52
C TRP A 148 -11.42 -5.77 13.45
N ALA A 149 -11.90 -5.26 12.32
CA ALA A 149 -12.22 -3.84 12.16
C ALA A 149 -13.38 -3.40 13.07
N ALA A 150 -14.40 -4.23 13.24
CA ALA A 150 -15.52 -3.94 14.14
C ALA A 150 -15.09 -3.88 15.60
N ALA A 151 -14.17 -4.76 16.04
CA ALA A 151 -13.60 -4.72 17.38
C ALA A 151 -12.79 -3.44 17.61
N ALA A 152 -11.90 -3.08 16.68
CA ALA A 152 -11.09 -1.87 16.77
C ALA A 152 -11.95 -0.60 16.90
N LEU A 153 -13.04 -0.50 16.13
CA LEU A 153 -13.98 0.63 16.20
C LEU A 153 -14.84 0.65 17.48
N ALA A 154 -15.02 -0.50 18.13
CA ALA A 154 -15.75 -0.59 19.38
C ALA A 154 -14.89 -0.16 20.57
N GLU A 155 -13.58 -0.38 20.50
CA GLU A 155 -12.61 0.06 21.50
C GLU A 155 -12.38 1.57 21.47
N ASP A 156 -12.34 2.16 20.28
CA ASP A 156 -12.21 3.61 20.09
C ASP A 156 -13.21 4.11 19.03
N ALA A 157 -14.34 4.63 19.49
CA ALA A 157 -15.40 5.16 18.63
C ALA A 157 -15.01 6.51 17.99
N ASP A 158 -14.02 7.21 18.55
CA ASP A 158 -13.52 8.49 18.06
C ASP A 158 -12.34 8.30 17.09
N ALA A 159 -11.74 7.11 17.04
CA ALA A 159 -10.75 6.74 16.04
C ALA A 159 -11.31 6.94 14.62
N ALA A 160 -10.78 7.94 13.94
CA ALA A 160 -11.18 8.27 12.58
C ALA A 160 -10.16 7.71 11.58
N PRO A 161 -10.57 6.84 10.63
CA PRO A 161 -9.70 6.44 9.54
C PRO A 161 -9.29 7.67 8.74
N PHE A 162 -8.13 7.59 8.08
CA PHE A 162 -7.67 8.69 7.24
C PHE A 162 -8.70 8.99 6.14
N THR A 163 -9.06 10.26 6.01
CA THR A 163 -9.87 10.77 4.91
C THR A 163 -9.24 12.06 4.39
N PRO A 164 -9.47 12.44 3.11
CA PRO A 164 -8.96 13.70 2.57
C PRO A 164 -9.37 14.93 3.38
N ALA A 165 -10.51 14.89 4.07
CA ALA A 165 -10.98 15.98 4.94
C ALA A 165 -10.16 16.13 6.23
N LEU A 166 -9.43 15.09 6.65
CA LEU A 166 -8.53 15.11 7.80
C LEU A 166 -7.09 15.41 7.40
N ASP A 167 -6.80 15.47 6.09
CA ASP A 167 -5.44 15.67 5.61
C ASP A 167 -4.95 17.09 5.92
N VAL A 168 -3.64 17.20 6.13
CA VAL A 168 -2.94 18.46 6.35
C VAL A 168 -1.94 18.68 5.22
N PRO A 169 -1.58 19.94 4.91
CA PRO A 169 -0.60 20.23 3.85
C PRO A 169 0.71 19.45 4.05
N SER A 170 1.19 18.78 3.00
CA SER A 170 2.47 18.09 3.03
C SER A 170 3.64 19.05 2.80
N ALA A 171 4.82 18.73 3.33
CA ALA A 171 6.03 19.51 3.07
C ALA A 171 6.48 19.47 1.60
N TYR A 172 5.89 18.56 0.79
CA TYR A 172 6.07 18.45 -0.64
C TYR A 172 4.73 18.49 -1.38
N ALA A 173 4.58 19.41 -2.31
CA ALA A 173 3.35 19.58 -3.12
C ALA A 173 3.51 19.11 -4.58
N GLY A 174 4.67 18.58 -4.97
CA GLY A 174 4.89 18.11 -6.33
C GLY A 174 4.18 16.78 -6.60
N GLN A 175 3.79 16.52 -7.85
CA GLN A 175 3.20 15.22 -8.25
C GLN A 175 4.23 14.25 -8.82
N GLY A 176 5.51 14.62 -8.86
CA GLY A 176 6.57 13.83 -9.48
C GLY A 176 6.67 13.99 -10.99
N ALA A 177 7.10 12.92 -11.69
CA ALA A 177 7.41 12.94 -13.11
C ALA A 177 6.17 13.18 -13.99
N ARG A 178 6.35 13.92 -15.09
CA ARG A 178 5.31 14.20 -16.10
C ARG A 178 5.43 13.32 -17.34
N ASP A 179 6.56 12.64 -17.49
CA ASP A 179 6.97 11.81 -18.59
C ASP A 179 7.75 10.58 -18.08
N GLY A 180 8.12 9.69 -19.01
CA GLY A 180 8.84 8.47 -18.71
C GLY A 180 8.00 7.39 -18.04
N PRO A 181 8.63 6.34 -17.51
CA PRO A 181 7.95 5.11 -17.11
C PRO A 181 6.94 5.33 -15.97
N GLY A 182 7.20 6.26 -15.05
CA GLY A 182 6.27 6.59 -13.97
C GLY A 182 4.98 7.24 -14.49
N ALA A 183 5.07 8.12 -15.49
CA ALA A 183 3.91 8.74 -16.13
C ALA A 183 3.15 7.74 -17.00
N GLU A 184 3.86 6.88 -17.75
CA GLU A 184 3.24 5.83 -18.56
C GLU A 184 2.47 4.80 -17.72
N PHE A 185 3.00 4.45 -16.56
CA PHE A 185 2.31 3.54 -15.64
C PHE A 185 1.10 4.21 -14.97
N ALA A 186 1.20 5.50 -14.63
CA ALA A 186 0.06 6.27 -14.14
C ALA A 186 -1.07 6.31 -15.17
N ASP A 187 -0.79 6.63 -16.44
CA ASP A 187 -1.77 6.65 -17.53
C ASP A 187 -2.49 5.30 -17.68
N LEU A 188 -1.74 4.19 -17.64
CA LEU A 188 -2.32 2.86 -17.72
C LEU A 188 -3.34 2.60 -16.61
N VAL A 189 -2.99 2.91 -15.37
CA VAL A 189 -3.85 2.66 -14.21
C VAL A 189 -5.04 3.63 -14.18
N GLU A 190 -4.82 4.91 -14.50
CA GLU A 190 -5.89 5.92 -14.59
C GLU A 190 -6.94 5.49 -15.63
N ARG A 191 -6.52 5.11 -16.84
CA ARG A 191 -7.43 4.62 -17.90
C ARG A 191 -8.10 3.30 -17.54
N ALA A 192 -7.39 2.39 -16.87
CA ALA A 192 -8.00 1.16 -16.36
C ALA A 192 -9.12 1.49 -15.35
N MET A 193 -8.91 2.46 -14.47
CA MET A 193 -9.91 2.93 -13.52
C MET A 193 -11.11 3.62 -14.17
N GLU A 194 -10.96 4.11 -15.39
CA GLU A 194 -12.05 4.61 -16.25
C GLU A 194 -12.75 3.51 -17.08
N GLY A 195 -12.32 2.24 -16.93
CA GLY A 195 -12.96 1.07 -17.54
C GLY A 195 -12.13 0.38 -18.63
N ALA A 196 -10.97 0.93 -19.01
CA ALA A 196 -10.11 0.36 -20.06
C ALA A 196 -9.25 -0.81 -19.58
N PHE A 197 -9.84 -1.78 -18.87
CA PHE A 197 -9.11 -2.90 -18.26
C PHE A 197 -8.42 -3.84 -19.26
N ALA A 198 -8.83 -3.86 -20.53
CA ALA A 198 -8.16 -4.65 -21.58
C ALA A 198 -6.73 -4.16 -21.87
N LEU A 199 -6.38 -2.93 -21.48
CA LEU A 199 -5.03 -2.38 -21.69
C LEU A 199 -3.93 -3.19 -21.02
N PHE A 200 -4.24 -3.97 -19.96
CA PHE A 200 -3.24 -4.79 -19.28
C PHE A 200 -2.64 -5.88 -20.19
N GLU A 201 -3.42 -6.43 -21.14
CA GLU A 201 -2.97 -7.49 -22.06
C GLU A 201 -1.78 -7.06 -22.91
N GLY A 202 -1.74 -5.79 -23.34
CA GLY A 202 -0.65 -5.23 -24.14
C GLY A 202 0.48 -4.59 -23.33
N ARG A 203 0.37 -4.56 -21.99
CA ARG A 203 1.30 -3.82 -21.11
C ARG A 203 2.02 -4.70 -20.09
N TYR A 204 1.58 -5.94 -19.92
CA TYR A 204 2.21 -6.92 -19.04
C TYR A 204 2.72 -8.11 -19.85
N ALA A 205 3.96 -8.54 -19.58
CA ALA A 205 4.45 -9.81 -20.08
C ALA A 205 3.63 -10.97 -19.47
N PRO A 206 3.44 -12.09 -20.19
CA PRO A 206 2.71 -13.25 -19.66
C PRO A 206 3.28 -13.78 -18.33
N GLY A 207 4.59 -13.70 -18.14
CA GLY A 207 5.30 -14.12 -16.93
C GLY A 207 5.53 -13.00 -15.90
N ALA A 208 4.94 -11.81 -16.08
CA ALA A 208 5.09 -10.73 -15.11
C ALA A 208 4.51 -11.15 -13.75
N GLU A 209 5.32 -11.10 -12.69
CA GLU A 209 4.87 -11.42 -11.34
C GLU A 209 4.19 -10.21 -10.68
N LEU A 210 3.09 -10.46 -9.99
CA LEU A 210 2.36 -9.47 -9.20
C LEU A 210 2.36 -9.89 -7.73
N ALA A 211 2.92 -9.03 -6.89
CA ALA A 211 2.75 -9.08 -5.45
C ALA A 211 1.49 -8.30 -5.04
N LEU A 212 0.42 -9.01 -4.70
CA LEU A 212 -0.89 -8.42 -4.38
C LEU A 212 -1.17 -8.44 -2.87
N PRO A 213 -2.13 -7.63 -2.38
CA PRO A 213 -2.54 -7.64 -0.97
C PRO A 213 -2.94 -9.04 -0.48
N GLY A 214 -2.77 -9.29 0.82
CA GLY A 214 -2.96 -10.62 1.41
C GLY A 214 -1.77 -11.54 1.17
N GLY A 215 -0.57 -11.01 0.87
CA GLY A 215 0.61 -11.83 0.59
C GLY A 215 0.53 -12.65 -0.71
N ARG A 216 -0.48 -12.41 -1.55
CA ARG A 216 -0.73 -13.17 -2.78
C ARG A 216 0.34 -12.91 -3.83
N ARG A 217 0.69 -13.96 -4.58
CA ARG A 217 1.50 -13.87 -5.79
C ARG A 217 0.71 -14.39 -6.97
N GLU A 218 0.59 -13.56 -7.99
CA GLU A 218 -0.15 -13.86 -9.21
C GLU A 218 0.69 -13.51 -10.44
N TYR A 219 0.26 -13.92 -11.63
CA TYR A 219 1.06 -13.76 -12.84
C TYR A 219 0.27 -13.23 -14.03
N GLY A 220 0.94 -12.39 -14.81
CA GLY A 220 0.52 -11.96 -16.14
C GLY A 220 -0.59 -10.91 -16.18
N PRO A 221 -1.04 -10.55 -17.39
CA PRO A 221 -2.01 -9.48 -17.61
C PRO A 221 -3.38 -9.76 -16.99
N ASN A 222 -3.80 -11.03 -16.93
CA ASN A 222 -5.08 -11.41 -16.35
C ASN A 222 -5.14 -11.15 -14.85
N ALA A 223 -4.03 -11.39 -14.14
CA ALA A 223 -3.93 -11.06 -12.71
C ALA A 223 -3.99 -9.55 -12.46
N ALA A 224 -3.27 -8.76 -13.26
CA ALA A 224 -3.32 -7.30 -13.19
C ALA A 224 -4.75 -6.79 -13.41
N ARG A 225 -5.40 -7.29 -14.48
CA ARG A 225 -6.78 -6.98 -14.81
C ARG A 225 -7.74 -7.33 -13.68
N ALA A 226 -7.67 -8.55 -13.15
CA ALA A 226 -8.56 -9.02 -12.10
C ALA A 226 -8.44 -8.18 -10.82
N PHE A 227 -7.21 -7.81 -10.44
CA PHE A 227 -6.96 -6.94 -9.30
C PHE A 227 -7.61 -5.56 -9.46
N TRP A 228 -7.29 -4.85 -10.55
CA TRP A 228 -7.77 -3.48 -10.76
C TRP A 228 -9.27 -3.43 -11.02
N LEU A 229 -9.81 -4.39 -11.76
CA LEU A 229 -11.25 -4.52 -11.99
C LEU A 229 -11.98 -4.82 -10.67
N GLY A 230 -11.47 -5.76 -9.87
CA GLY A 230 -12.06 -6.09 -8.57
C GLY A 230 -12.05 -4.92 -7.60
N LEU A 231 -11.01 -4.08 -7.63
CA LEU A 231 -10.93 -2.87 -6.83
C LEU A 231 -11.94 -1.81 -7.29
N ARG A 232 -12.01 -1.53 -8.60
CA ARG A 232 -12.99 -0.57 -9.14
C ARG A 232 -14.43 -1.02 -8.92
N ALA A 233 -14.70 -2.32 -9.07
CA ALA A 233 -16.02 -2.89 -8.86
C ALA A 233 -16.47 -2.76 -7.40
N ALA A 234 -15.56 -2.80 -6.43
CA ALA A 234 -15.90 -2.69 -5.02
C ALA A 234 -16.33 -1.26 -4.62
N ILE A 235 -15.74 -0.25 -5.26
CA ILE A 235 -16.03 1.18 -5.03
C ILE A 235 -16.45 1.83 -6.37
N PRO A 236 -17.65 1.51 -6.88
CA PRO A 236 -18.06 1.89 -8.23
C PRO A 236 -18.24 3.42 -8.40
N ASP A 237 -18.59 4.14 -7.33
CA ASP A 237 -18.67 5.60 -7.27
C ASP A 237 -17.33 6.27 -6.93
N GLY A 238 -16.27 5.47 -6.81
CA GLY A 238 -14.97 5.91 -6.35
C GLY A 238 -14.27 6.85 -7.33
N ARG A 239 -13.77 7.97 -6.80
CA ARG A 239 -12.81 8.83 -7.48
C ARG A 239 -11.41 8.27 -7.29
N PHE A 240 -10.79 7.86 -8.39
CA PHE A 240 -9.39 7.47 -8.44
C PHE A 240 -8.51 8.71 -8.70
N GLU A 241 -7.41 8.85 -7.98
CA GLU A 241 -6.47 9.95 -8.16
C GLU A 241 -5.04 9.47 -7.91
N VAL A 242 -4.14 9.73 -8.87
CA VAL A 242 -2.70 9.55 -8.69
C VAL A 242 -2.11 10.84 -8.13
N HIS A 243 -1.59 10.74 -6.92
CA HIS A 243 -0.97 11.86 -6.20
C HIS A 243 0.47 12.05 -6.62
N HIS A 244 1.27 10.98 -6.61
CA HIS A 244 2.69 11.02 -6.97
C HIS A 244 3.05 9.95 -7.99
N ARG A 245 3.98 10.33 -8.88
CA ARG A 245 4.53 9.52 -9.96
C ARG A 245 6.05 9.52 -9.86
N ALA A 246 6.63 8.38 -9.52
CA ALA A 246 8.08 8.18 -9.51
C ALA A 246 8.47 7.20 -10.60
N GLY A 247 9.54 7.51 -11.32
CA GLY A 247 10.13 6.66 -12.35
C GLY A 247 11.64 6.72 -12.25
N LEU A 248 12.29 5.57 -12.36
CA LEU A 248 13.74 5.45 -12.31
C LEU A 248 14.21 4.48 -13.39
N GLU A 249 14.94 5.03 -14.35
CA GLU A 249 15.67 4.27 -15.35
C GLU A 249 17.14 4.27 -14.99
N ALA A 250 17.74 3.09 -14.96
CA ALA A 250 19.17 2.92 -14.68
C ALA A 250 19.78 1.95 -15.69
N PRO A 251 20.99 2.22 -16.20
CA PRO A 251 21.65 1.31 -17.14
C PRO A 251 21.74 -0.13 -16.59
N GLY A 252 21.31 -1.10 -17.40
CA GLY A 252 21.34 -2.52 -17.03
C GLY A 252 20.24 -2.96 -16.06
N MET A 253 19.30 -2.08 -15.72
CA MET A 253 18.13 -2.39 -14.90
C MET A 253 16.85 -2.15 -15.69
N CYS A 254 15.79 -2.88 -15.32
CA CYS A 254 14.45 -2.57 -15.82
C CYS A 254 13.97 -1.22 -15.24
N PRO A 255 13.14 -0.46 -15.98
CA PRO A 255 12.49 0.73 -15.43
C PRO A 255 11.74 0.38 -14.15
N ARG A 256 11.96 1.17 -13.10
CA ARG A 256 11.25 1.03 -11.83
C ARG A 256 10.30 2.18 -11.64
N VAL A 257 9.10 1.90 -11.16
CA VAL A 257 8.04 2.89 -11.01
C VAL A 257 7.38 2.76 -9.66
N ALA A 258 7.01 3.88 -9.07
CA ALA A 258 6.17 3.90 -7.87
C ALA A 258 5.08 4.96 -8.03
N LEU A 259 3.85 4.57 -7.69
CA LEU A 259 2.70 5.47 -7.67
C LEU A 259 2.18 5.56 -6.24
N ARG A 260 1.87 6.78 -5.81
CA ARG A 260 0.98 7.01 -4.67
C ARG A 260 -0.37 7.47 -5.21
N TRP A 261 -1.43 6.75 -4.87
CA TRP A 261 -2.77 7.03 -5.36
C TRP A 261 -3.80 6.81 -4.26
N SER A 262 -5.02 7.30 -4.50
CA SER A 262 -6.18 7.09 -3.65
C SER A 262 -7.40 6.68 -4.46
N LEU A 263 -8.25 5.84 -3.88
CA LEU A 263 -9.60 5.57 -4.39
C LEU A 263 -10.61 5.97 -3.31
N THR A 264 -11.28 7.10 -3.52
CA THR A 264 -12.21 7.69 -2.55
C THR A 264 -13.65 7.50 -3.01
N GLY A 265 -14.43 6.73 -2.27
CA GLY A 265 -15.84 6.50 -2.56
C GLY A 265 -16.50 5.68 -1.46
N LYS A 266 -17.73 5.23 -1.71
CA LYS A 266 -18.43 4.34 -0.79
C LYS A 266 -18.29 2.91 -1.30
N HIS A 267 -17.93 2.01 -0.39
CA HIS A 267 -18.02 0.59 -0.70
C HIS A 267 -19.50 0.24 -0.93
N GLY A 268 -19.80 -0.21 -2.15
CA GLY A 268 -21.18 -0.48 -2.56
C GLY A 268 -21.30 -1.58 -3.60
N GLY A 269 -20.19 -2.00 -4.21
CA GLY A 269 -20.21 -3.02 -5.25
C GLY A 269 -19.63 -4.36 -4.82
N TRP A 270 -19.22 -5.14 -5.81
CA TRP A 270 -18.70 -6.50 -5.66
C TRP A 270 -17.19 -6.52 -5.94
N GLY A 271 -16.48 -7.58 -5.55
CA GLY A 271 -15.06 -7.73 -5.86
C GLY A 271 -14.19 -7.75 -4.61
N ALA A 272 -12.97 -7.22 -4.71
CA ALA A 272 -11.85 -7.52 -3.81
C ALA A 272 -12.05 -7.10 -2.33
N LEU A 273 -13.08 -6.29 -2.03
CA LEU A 273 -13.40 -5.83 -0.67
C LEU A 273 -14.64 -6.54 -0.08
N ARG A 274 -15.29 -7.42 -0.84
CA ARG A 274 -16.28 -8.36 -0.32
C ARG A 274 -15.62 -9.73 -0.24
N ASN A 275 -15.37 -10.21 0.98
CA ASN A 275 -15.30 -11.65 1.18
C ASN A 275 -16.65 -12.16 1.67
N GLU A 276 -17.08 -13.24 1.04
CA GLU A 276 -18.32 -13.94 1.29
C GLU A 276 -18.35 -14.42 2.75
N VAL A 277 -19.35 -13.95 3.49
CA VAL A 277 -19.89 -14.74 4.60
C VAL A 277 -20.58 -15.94 3.94
N ALA A 278 -19.83 -17.01 3.67
CA ALA A 278 -20.42 -18.30 3.32
C ALA A 278 -21.11 -18.86 4.57
N TRP A 279 -22.36 -18.44 4.78
CA TRP A 279 -23.27 -19.17 5.66
C TRP A 279 -23.70 -20.46 4.94
N PRO A 280 -23.74 -21.62 5.62
CA PRO A 280 -24.23 -22.84 5.00
C PRO A 280 -25.74 -22.72 4.78
N THR A 281 -26.17 -22.30 3.59
CA THR A 281 -27.56 -22.47 3.16
C THR A 281 -27.69 -23.81 2.46
N ARG A 282 -27.91 -24.86 3.25
CA ARG A 282 -28.73 -25.98 2.78
C ARG A 282 -30.14 -25.44 2.60
N SER A 283 -30.59 -25.27 1.35
CA SER A 283 -31.91 -25.74 0.86
C SER A 283 -32.31 -25.11 -0.47
N GLY A 284 -32.35 -25.93 -1.53
CA GLY A 284 -33.45 -26.10 -2.51
C GLY A 284 -33.94 -24.92 -3.38
N PRO A 285 -34.38 -25.19 -4.63
CA PRO A 285 -34.87 -24.17 -5.55
C PRO A 285 -36.31 -23.75 -5.19
N GLY A 286 -36.54 -22.46 -5.04
CA GLY A 286 -37.88 -21.92 -4.82
C GLY A 286 -37.91 -20.40 -4.92
N LEU A 287 -38.40 -19.90 -6.06
CA LEU A 287 -38.82 -18.51 -6.23
C LEU A 287 -39.83 -18.14 -5.12
N ARG A 288 -39.57 -17.04 -4.40
CA ARG A 288 -40.57 -16.12 -3.81
C ARG A 288 -39.87 -14.91 -3.19
N THR A 289 -40.03 -13.75 -3.80
CA THR A 289 -40.39 -12.52 -3.05
C THR A 289 -41.93 -12.48 -2.96
N PRO A 290 -42.59 -11.74 -2.05
CA PRO A 290 -42.11 -10.64 -1.20
C PRO A 290 -42.49 -10.80 0.30
N ASP A 291 -41.85 -10.01 1.17
CA ASP A 291 -42.55 -9.13 2.13
C ASP A 291 -41.52 -8.37 2.98
N ALA A 292 -41.61 -7.05 2.92
CA ALA A 292 -40.80 -6.13 3.69
C ALA A 292 -41.27 -6.13 5.14
N VAL A 293 -40.37 -6.46 6.07
CA VAL A 293 -40.53 -6.16 7.50
C VAL A 293 -39.69 -4.90 7.82
N PRO A 294 -40.30 -3.80 8.27
CA PRO A 294 -39.60 -2.57 8.59
C PRO A 294 -38.94 -2.66 9.96
N GLY A 295 -37.69 -2.24 10.04
CA GLY A 295 -37.03 -1.90 11.31
C GLY A 295 -36.15 -2.99 11.90
N ARG A 296 -34.85 -2.97 11.56
CA ARG A 296 -33.73 -2.91 12.51
C ARG A 296 -32.45 -2.60 11.73
N SER A 297 -31.77 -1.56 12.19
CA SER A 297 -30.64 -0.90 11.55
C SER A 297 -29.40 -1.80 11.47
N ILE A 298 -29.05 -2.25 10.27
CA ILE A 298 -27.69 -2.74 9.93
C ILE A 298 -26.93 -1.71 9.05
N ALA A 299 -27.54 -0.54 8.79
CA ALA A 299 -27.01 0.55 7.95
C ALA A 299 -25.90 1.42 8.60
N ARG A 300 -25.17 0.91 9.60
CA ARG A 300 -24.01 1.59 10.22
C ARG A 300 -22.65 0.94 9.94
N TYR A 301 -22.59 -0.29 9.42
CA TYR A 301 -21.36 -1.08 9.37
C TYR A 301 -20.55 -1.00 8.07
N ALA A 302 -20.84 -0.04 7.18
CA ALA A 302 -20.12 0.10 5.91
C ALA A 302 -20.02 1.56 5.40
N ARG A 303 -20.01 2.56 6.30
CA ARG A 303 -20.06 3.98 5.87
C ARG A 303 -18.71 4.64 5.57
N LYS A 304 -17.57 4.05 5.91
CA LYS A 304 -16.25 4.62 5.59
C LYS A 304 -15.17 3.53 5.48
N ALA A 305 -15.35 2.57 4.57
CA ALA A 305 -14.20 1.82 4.06
C ALA A 305 -13.45 2.74 3.08
N PHE A 306 -12.64 3.65 3.61
CA PHE A 306 -11.67 4.38 2.80
C PHE A 306 -10.53 3.42 2.50
N VAL A 307 -10.53 2.86 1.28
CA VAL A 307 -9.37 2.13 0.79
C VAL A 307 -8.40 3.15 0.21
N CYS A 308 -7.60 3.76 1.09
CA CYS A 308 -6.35 4.37 0.68
C CYS A 308 -5.35 3.22 0.41
N ALA A 309 -5.62 2.42 -0.62
CA ALA A 309 -4.65 1.46 -1.12
C ALA A 309 -3.55 2.28 -1.81
N GLY A 310 -2.54 2.70 -1.07
CA GLY A 310 -1.25 3.04 -1.66
C GLY A 310 -0.66 1.76 -2.23
N GLY A 311 -0.99 1.41 -3.47
CA GLY A 311 -0.39 0.29 -4.18
C GLY A 311 0.76 0.76 -5.06
N SER A 312 2.00 0.48 -4.68
CA SER A 312 3.11 0.48 -5.63
C SER A 312 3.07 -0.86 -6.36
N ALA A 313 2.49 -0.89 -7.55
CA ALA A 313 2.77 -1.97 -8.49
C ALA A 313 4.19 -1.72 -9.04
N ASN A 314 5.18 -2.30 -8.38
CA ASN A 314 6.49 -2.47 -8.99
C ASN A 314 6.34 -3.54 -10.07
N ILE A 315 6.22 -3.11 -11.32
CA ILE A 315 6.51 -3.97 -12.44
C ILE A 315 8.02 -4.16 -12.44
N SER A 316 8.50 -5.23 -11.79
CA SER A 316 9.78 -5.80 -12.20
C SER A 316 9.49 -6.49 -13.52
N LEU A 317 9.84 -5.86 -14.63
CA LEU A 317 9.93 -6.56 -15.92
C LEU A 317 11.10 -7.56 -15.81
N ASP A 318 10.94 -8.64 -15.05
CA ASP A 318 11.88 -9.76 -15.05
C ASP A 318 11.70 -10.57 -16.34
N SER A 319 11.99 -9.91 -17.44
CA SER A 319 12.33 -10.47 -18.73
C SER A 319 12.94 -9.35 -19.56
N CYS A 320 14.15 -8.91 -19.17
CA CYS A 320 15.03 -8.21 -20.09
C CYS A 320 15.49 -9.23 -21.14
N ASN A 321 14.64 -9.46 -22.15
CA ASN A 321 15.04 -10.10 -23.39
C ASN A 321 14.78 -9.08 -24.51
N GLN A 322 15.73 -8.14 -24.64
CA GLN A 322 15.77 -7.24 -25.78
C GLN A 322 16.03 -8.06 -27.05
N THR A 323 14.98 -8.48 -27.75
CA THR A 323 15.10 -8.71 -29.19
C THR A 323 15.09 -7.34 -29.87
N ARG A 324 16.27 -6.70 -29.90
CA ARG A 324 16.55 -5.67 -30.89
C ARG A 324 16.50 -6.36 -32.26
N THR A 325 15.39 -6.24 -32.98
CA THR A 325 15.37 -6.44 -34.42
C THR A 325 16.25 -5.37 -35.05
N THR A 326 17.53 -5.69 -35.24
CA THR A 326 18.43 -4.95 -36.09
C THR A 326 17.92 -5.05 -37.53
N GLY A 327 17.36 -3.93 -38.02
CA GLY A 327 17.07 -3.77 -39.43
C GLY A 327 18.37 -3.87 -40.23
N ARG A 328 18.56 -5.01 -40.91
CA ARG A 328 19.56 -5.15 -41.98
C ARG A 328 19.20 -4.16 -43.10
N ARG A 329 19.94 -3.05 -43.18
CA ARG A 329 20.09 -2.31 -44.45
C ARG A 329 20.84 -3.23 -45.41
N ARG A 330 20.14 -3.70 -46.45
CA ARG A 330 20.80 -4.23 -47.66
C ARG A 330 21.34 -3.03 -48.43
N GLN A 331 22.63 -3.08 -48.73
CA GLN A 331 23.28 -2.25 -49.73
C GLN A 331 22.77 -2.65 -51.12
N HIS A 332 22.36 -1.66 -51.90
CA HIS A 332 22.53 -1.59 -53.35
C HIS A 332 22.90 -0.14 -53.67
#